data_AF-A0A9D5G2T0-F1
#
_entry.id   AF-A0A9D5G2T0-F1
#
_cell.length_a   1.000
_cell.length_b   1.000
_cell.length_c   1.000
_cell.angle_alpha   90.00
_cell.angle_beta   90.00
_cell.angle_gamma   90.00
#
_symmetry.space_group_name_H-M   'P 1'
#
loop_
_entity.id
_entity.type
_entity.pdbx_description
1 polymer ?
#
loop_
_entity_poly.entity_id
_entity_poly.type
_entity_poly.pdbx_seq_one_letter_code
_entity_poly.pdbx_strand_id
1 'polypeptide(L)'
;MNPRSGITALTCLGLGLSLTGILAADCGERTSALADQSAVYVTAYNGGLALIHDRRRVTLSNGTNDIAWRDVSATMDATSALLESVTAPGTVDVREQNFNFDLLSPNSLLQKYVGHDVTIVHDKPAAGQPRRETARLLSINDGIVLQYRDRIETQLVDSHIVYARLPGSLRDRPTLVLELESRHAGSQELDLSYLTRNVGWSAAYVGAVAADERTMTLKGYVTLSNTSGTTYRDAHLQLVAGNVNVSHEPAAEPTQDTLRTIARVTTREENYFEYHLYTLPRTTTIADNQTKQVSLLCADSVPIHKTLELRGAAFYYSNANADLGASLHVGVYETFTNKGGDLGIPLPATSSATATWSVHVPANGHATLEYAAHVRLCF
;
A
#
# COMPACT_ATOMS: atom_id res chain seq x y z
N MET A 1 -96.01 -21.68 -24.47
CA MET A 1 -95.15 -20.77 -23.70
C MET A 1 -93.92 -20.47 -24.54
N ASN A 2 -93.77 -19.22 -24.99
CA ASN A 2 -92.54 -18.67 -25.58
C ASN A 2 -91.47 -18.48 -24.47
N PRO A 3 -90.17 -18.16 -24.73
CA PRO A 3 -89.36 -18.24 -25.96
C PRO A 3 -87.88 -18.72 -25.71
N ARG A 4 -87.02 -18.60 -26.74
CA ARG A 4 -85.55 -18.31 -26.74
C ARG A 4 -84.57 -19.39 -27.23
N SER A 5 -84.40 -19.41 -28.54
CA SER A 5 -83.19 -19.04 -29.30
C SER A 5 -81.81 -19.07 -28.61
N GLY A 6 -80.93 -19.92 -29.17
CA GLY A 6 -79.61 -19.57 -29.73
C GLY A 6 -78.44 -19.23 -28.80
N ILE A 7 -77.30 -19.88 -29.02
CA ILE A 7 -76.01 -19.27 -29.45
C ILE A 7 -74.92 -20.36 -29.50
N THR A 8 -74.30 -20.43 -30.66
CA THR A 8 -73.09 -21.18 -31.03
C THR A 8 -71.91 -20.73 -30.15
N ALA A 9 -71.29 -21.64 -29.40
CA ALA A 9 -70.09 -21.33 -28.61
C ALA A 9 -68.82 -21.69 -29.40
N LEU A 10 -68.14 -20.64 -29.84
CA LEU A 10 -66.77 -20.62 -30.35
C LEU A 10 -65.85 -20.44 -29.14
N THR A 11 -64.90 -21.35 -28.88
CA THR A 11 -63.85 -21.09 -27.87
C THR A 11 -62.50 -21.75 -28.22
N CYS A 12 -61.66 -20.88 -28.80
CA CYS A 12 -60.23 -20.67 -28.56
C CYS A 12 -59.31 -21.87 -28.24
N LEU A 13 -58.49 -22.22 -29.24
CA LEU A 13 -57.14 -22.76 -29.04
C LEU A 13 -56.30 -21.76 -28.22
N GLY A 14 -55.91 -22.14 -27.01
CA GLY A 14 -54.88 -21.43 -26.25
C GLY A 14 -53.49 -21.87 -26.70
N LEU A 15 -52.82 -21.03 -27.51
CA LEU A 15 -51.37 -21.14 -27.70
C LEU A 15 -50.68 -20.69 -26.40
N GLY A 16 -50.08 -21.63 -25.68
CA GLY A 16 -49.14 -21.33 -24.60
C GLY A 16 -47.84 -20.77 -25.18
N LEU A 17 -47.70 -19.44 -25.20
CA LEU A 17 -46.40 -18.80 -25.35
C LEU A 17 -45.59 -19.06 -24.07
N SER A 18 -44.68 -20.02 -24.12
CA SER A 18 -43.59 -20.11 -23.16
C SER A 18 -42.64 -18.93 -23.41
N LEU A 19 -42.75 -17.87 -22.60
CA LEU A 19 -41.69 -16.87 -22.48
C LEU A 19 -40.46 -17.56 -21.87
N THR A 20 -39.58 -18.08 -22.72
CA THR A 20 -38.17 -18.27 -22.38
C THR A 20 -37.58 -16.88 -22.17
N GLY A 21 -37.54 -16.43 -20.92
CA GLY A 21 -36.77 -15.26 -20.53
C GLY A 21 -35.31 -15.52 -20.86
N ILE A 22 -34.79 -14.85 -21.89
CA ILE A 22 -33.36 -14.73 -22.09
C ILE A 22 -32.85 -13.92 -20.91
N LEU A 23 -32.21 -14.59 -19.95
CA LEU A 23 -31.35 -13.91 -18.99
C LEU A 23 -30.23 -13.29 -19.82
N ALA A 24 -30.32 -11.98 -20.05
CA ALA A 24 -29.18 -11.21 -20.53
C ALA A 24 -28.06 -11.44 -19.52
N ALA A 25 -26.95 -12.04 -19.97
CA ALA A 25 -25.73 -12.07 -19.19
C ALA A 25 -25.38 -10.62 -18.88
N ASP A 26 -25.33 -10.30 -17.60
CA ASP A 26 -25.01 -8.96 -17.12
C ASP A 26 -23.57 -8.66 -17.55
N CYS A 27 -23.45 -7.95 -18.68
CA CYS A 27 -22.19 -7.56 -19.32
C CYS A 27 -21.65 -6.28 -18.67
N GLY A 28 -21.89 -6.13 -17.37
CA GLY A 28 -21.45 -5.00 -16.56
C GLY A 28 -20.15 -5.30 -15.85
N GLU A 29 -19.28 -4.29 -15.75
CA GLU A 29 -18.12 -4.27 -14.87
C GLU A 29 -18.52 -4.68 -13.45
N ARG A 30 -17.98 -5.80 -12.96
CA ARG A 30 -18.18 -6.29 -11.60
C ARG A 30 -17.10 -5.72 -10.69
N THR A 31 -17.52 -5.14 -9.59
CA THR A 31 -16.59 -4.64 -8.58
C THR A 31 -16.18 -5.75 -7.63
N SER A 32 -14.87 -5.88 -7.38
CA SER A 32 -14.34 -6.55 -6.20
C SER A 32 -13.74 -5.52 -5.24
N ALA A 33 -14.17 -5.53 -3.99
CA ALA A 33 -13.74 -4.58 -2.95
C ALA A 33 -13.11 -5.31 -1.75
N LEU A 34 -12.66 -4.57 -0.73
CA LEU A 34 -12.08 -5.15 0.49
C LEU A 34 -13.00 -6.13 1.24
N ALA A 35 -14.32 -6.11 0.99
CA ALA A 35 -15.24 -7.08 1.58
C ALA A 35 -15.06 -8.49 0.99
N ASP A 36 -14.52 -8.59 -0.22
CA ASP A 36 -14.24 -9.85 -0.90
C ASP A 36 -12.83 -10.38 -0.56
N GLN A 37 -12.02 -9.58 0.14
CA GLN A 37 -10.65 -9.93 0.52
C GLN A 37 -10.65 -11.03 1.58
N SER A 38 -10.05 -12.15 1.22
CA SER A 38 -9.89 -13.34 2.07
C SER A 38 -8.55 -13.34 2.80
N ALA A 39 -7.51 -12.76 2.20
CA ALA A 39 -6.20 -12.58 2.80
C ALA A 39 -5.42 -11.46 2.10
N VAL A 40 -4.49 -10.84 2.82
CA VAL A 40 -3.50 -9.96 2.24
C VAL A 40 -2.12 -10.24 2.84
N TYR A 41 -1.11 -10.34 1.98
CA TYR A 41 0.28 -10.53 2.38
C TYR A 41 1.06 -9.29 1.94
N VAL A 42 1.88 -8.77 2.86
CA VAL A 42 2.69 -7.59 2.64
C VAL A 42 4.14 -7.98 2.92
N THR A 43 4.97 -7.93 1.89
CA THR A 43 6.41 -8.12 2.01
C THR A 43 7.07 -6.76 1.84
N ALA A 44 7.50 -6.15 2.94
CA ALA A 44 8.11 -4.82 2.95
C ALA A 44 9.64 -4.91 2.80
N TYR A 45 10.17 -4.11 1.89
CA TYR A 45 11.61 -4.01 1.61
C TYR A 45 12.15 -2.67 2.12
N ASN A 46 13.48 -2.59 2.22
CA ASN A 46 14.16 -1.32 2.45
C ASN A 46 13.87 -0.33 1.31
N GLY A 47 13.80 0.96 1.63
CA GLY A 47 13.57 2.03 0.63
C GLY A 47 12.09 2.28 0.27
N GLY A 48 11.14 1.70 1.02
CA GLY A 48 9.72 2.00 0.85
C GLY A 48 9.02 1.20 -0.26
N LEU A 49 9.67 0.18 -0.81
CA LEU A 49 9.09 -0.78 -1.74
C LEU A 49 8.40 -1.90 -0.96
N ALA A 50 7.23 -2.36 -1.41
CA ALA A 50 6.59 -3.57 -0.92
C ALA A 50 6.00 -4.40 -2.05
N LEU A 51 5.95 -5.71 -1.84
CA LEU A 51 5.17 -6.65 -2.65
C LEU A 51 3.88 -6.95 -1.89
N ILE A 52 2.77 -6.85 -2.59
CA ILE A 52 1.43 -7.13 -2.09
C ILE A 52 0.90 -8.37 -2.80
N HIS A 53 0.37 -9.31 -2.03
CA HIS A 53 -0.55 -10.34 -2.52
C HIS A 53 -1.93 -10.06 -1.93
N ASP A 54 -2.85 -9.63 -2.77
CA ASP A 54 -4.25 -9.36 -2.41
C ASP A 54 -5.11 -10.53 -2.91
N ARG A 55 -5.60 -11.35 -1.99
CA ARG A 55 -6.44 -12.50 -2.32
C ARG A 55 -7.90 -12.17 -2.10
N ARG A 56 -8.72 -12.36 -3.13
CA ARG A 56 -10.15 -12.08 -3.09
C ARG A 56 -10.98 -13.19 -3.67
N ARG A 57 -12.17 -13.36 -3.11
CA ARG A 57 -13.21 -14.24 -3.66
C ARG A 57 -14.03 -13.50 -4.70
N VAL A 58 -13.91 -13.89 -5.96
CA VAL A 58 -14.61 -13.26 -7.08
C VAL A 58 -15.52 -14.28 -7.76
N THR A 59 -16.74 -13.87 -8.09
CA THR A 59 -17.65 -14.70 -8.89
C THR A 59 -17.45 -14.39 -10.37
N LEU A 60 -17.00 -15.40 -11.13
CA LEU A 60 -16.77 -15.32 -12.56
C LEU A 60 -17.89 -16.01 -13.33
N SER A 61 -18.19 -15.48 -14.51
CA SER A 61 -18.98 -16.13 -15.55
C SER A 61 -18.03 -16.92 -16.46
N ASN A 62 -18.56 -17.90 -17.18
CA ASN A 62 -17.81 -18.51 -18.29
C ASN A 62 -17.66 -17.47 -19.42
N GLY A 63 -16.46 -17.35 -19.98
CA GLY A 63 -16.10 -16.36 -20.99
C GLY A 63 -15.48 -15.10 -20.39
N THR A 64 -15.79 -13.96 -20.99
CA THR A 64 -15.22 -12.65 -20.63
C THR A 64 -15.85 -12.08 -19.35
N ASN A 65 -15.02 -11.46 -18.51
CA ASN A 65 -15.38 -10.87 -17.24
C ASN A 65 -14.62 -9.57 -17.02
N ASP A 66 -15.33 -8.46 -16.89
CA ASP A 66 -14.75 -7.18 -16.50
C ASP A 66 -14.78 -7.03 -14.98
N ILE A 67 -13.61 -7.00 -14.35
CA ILE A 67 -13.46 -6.91 -12.90
C ILE A 67 -12.78 -5.59 -12.53
N ALA A 68 -13.48 -4.73 -11.80
CA ALA A 68 -12.92 -3.57 -11.14
C ALA A 68 -12.37 -3.96 -9.75
N TRP A 69 -11.06 -4.17 -9.66
CA TRP A 69 -10.35 -4.49 -8.43
C TRP A 69 -10.02 -3.21 -7.66
N ARG A 70 -10.89 -2.87 -6.70
CA ARG A 70 -10.82 -1.61 -5.96
C ARG A 70 -9.91 -1.69 -4.76
N ASP A 71 -9.54 -0.54 -4.21
CA ASP A 71 -8.74 -0.41 -2.98
C ASP A 71 -7.32 -0.96 -3.13
N VAL A 72 -6.80 -1.00 -4.37
CA VAL A 72 -5.37 -1.22 -4.63
C VAL A 72 -4.55 -0.01 -4.19
N SER A 73 -3.23 -0.13 -4.11
CA SER A 73 -2.39 1.02 -3.79
C SER A 73 -2.48 2.09 -4.88
N ALA A 74 -2.55 3.36 -4.48
CA ALA A 74 -2.41 4.51 -5.38
C ALA A 74 -0.99 4.60 -5.99
N THR A 75 0.00 3.99 -5.34
CA THR A 75 1.40 3.94 -5.75
C THR A 75 1.82 2.56 -6.25
N MET A 76 0.84 1.75 -6.65
CA MET A 76 1.04 0.48 -7.34
C MET A 76 1.85 0.71 -8.62
N ASP A 77 2.83 -0.15 -8.87
CA ASP A 77 3.41 -0.33 -10.19
C ASP A 77 2.51 -1.26 -11.00
N ALA A 78 1.63 -0.68 -11.82
CA ALA A 78 0.68 -1.43 -12.61
C ALA A 78 1.33 -2.44 -13.57
N THR A 79 2.60 -2.24 -13.97
CA THR A 79 3.31 -3.15 -14.88
C THR A 79 3.76 -4.44 -14.20
N SER A 80 3.87 -4.42 -12.87
CA SER A 80 4.17 -5.58 -12.04
C SER A 80 2.94 -6.43 -11.69
N ALA A 81 1.74 -5.97 -12.02
CA ALA A 81 0.48 -6.62 -11.64
C ALA A 81 0.33 -8.00 -12.30
N LEU A 82 0.26 -9.03 -11.49
CA LEU A 82 0.04 -10.42 -11.88
C LEU A 82 -1.21 -10.94 -11.17
N LEU A 83 -2.17 -11.45 -11.93
CA LEU A 83 -3.36 -12.08 -11.38
C LEU A 83 -3.34 -13.58 -11.66
N GLU A 84 -3.54 -14.38 -10.62
CA GLU A 84 -3.62 -15.84 -10.74
C GLU A 84 -4.88 -16.37 -10.04
N SER A 85 -5.45 -17.46 -10.54
CA SER A 85 -6.52 -18.18 -9.85
C SER A 85 -5.90 -19.21 -8.90
N VAL A 86 -6.16 -19.06 -7.60
CA VAL A 86 -5.70 -19.99 -6.56
C VAL A 86 -6.57 -21.24 -6.55
N THR A 87 -7.87 -21.10 -6.78
CA THR A 87 -8.82 -22.23 -6.80
C THR A 87 -8.61 -23.13 -8.01
N ALA A 88 -8.32 -22.54 -9.17
CA ALA A 88 -8.14 -23.29 -10.42
C ALA A 88 -7.00 -22.67 -11.26
N PRO A 89 -5.73 -23.00 -10.92
CA PRO A 89 -4.57 -22.46 -11.63
C PRO A 89 -4.65 -22.71 -13.14
N GLY A 90 -4.40 -21.67 -13.93
CA GLY A 90 -4.40 -21.73 -15.40
C GLY A 90 -5.79 -21.75 -16.07
N THR A 91 -6.90 -21.55 -15.33
CA THR A 91 -8.25 -21.46 -15.91
C THR A 91 -8.73 -20.04 -16.17
N VAL A 92 -7.99 -19.03 -15.70
CA VAL A 92 -8.29 -17.61 -15.87
C VAL A 92 -7.12 -16.96 -16.58
N ASP A 93 -7.38 -16.36 -17.74
CA ASP A 93 -6.40 -15.60 -18.51
C ASP A 93 -6.72 -14.10 -18.41
N VAL A 94 -5.71 -13.28 -18.13
CA VAL A 94 -5.85 -11.81 -18.16
C VAL A 94 -5.69 -11.32 -19.61
N ARG A 95 -6.72 -10.68 -20.16
CA ARG A 95 -6.72 -10.10 -21.51
C ARG A 95 -6.25 -8.66 -21.52
N GLU A 96 -6.77 -7.86 -20.58
CA GLU A 96 -6.45 -6.44 -20.46
C GLU A 96 -6.30 -6.04 -18.98
N GLN A 97 -5.42 -5.07 -18.72
CA GLN A 97 -5.22 -4.48 -17.40
C GLN A 97 -5.13 -2.96 -17.55
N ASN A 98 -6.00 -2.24 -16.86
CA ASN A 98 -6.05 -0.78 -16.88
C ASN A 98 -5.98 -0.24 -15.45
N PHE A 99 -4.92 0.51 -15.15
CA PHE A 99 -4.82 1.22 -13.88
C PHE A 99 -5.26 2.67 -14.06
N ASN A 100 -6.34 3.06 -13.40
CA ASN A 100 -6.87 4.41 -13.49
C ASN A 100 -6.28 5.29 -12.38
N PHE A 101 -5.30 6.10 -12.74
CA PHE A 101 -4.66 7.07 -11.84
C PHE A 101 -5.57 8.25 -11.47
N ASP A 102 -6.52 8.59 -12.35
CA ASP A 102 -7.38 9.76 -12.19
C ASP A 102 -8.50 9.49 -11.17
N LEU A 103 -8.21 9.84 -9.91
CA LEU A 103 -9.20 9.80 -8.85
C LEU A 103 -10.22 10.94 -9.00
N LEU A 104 -11.44 10.70 -8.52
CA LEU A 104 -12.53 11.66 -8.53
C LEU A 104 -12.20 12.86 -7.63
N SER A 105 -12.06 14.02 -8.25
CA SER A 105 -11.89 15.32 -7.62
C SER A 105 -12.64 16.38 -8.43
N PRO A 106 -12.96 17.55 -7.88
CA PRO A 106 -13.55 18.64 -8.66
C PRO A 106 -12.73 18.99 -9.92
N ASN A 107 -11.40 18.98 -9.82
CA ASN A 107 -10.50 19.29 -10.94
C ASN A 107 -10.46 18.18 -11.99
N SER A 108 -10.35 16.91 -11.58
CA SER A 108 -10.37 15.79 -12.54
C SER A 108 -11.72 15.64 -13.21
N LEU A 109 -12.82 15.95 -12.50
CA LEU A 109 -14.16 16.01 -13.07
C LEU A 109 -14.27 17.11 -14.13
N LEU A 110 -13.79 18.33 -13.82
CA LEU A 110 -13.68 19.42 -14.79
C LEU A 110 -12.86 19.01 -16.04
N GLN A 111 -11.67 18.43 -15.83
CA GLN A 111 -10.79 17.96 -16.90
C GLN A 111 -11.49 16.95 -17.83
N LYS A 112 -12.19 15.96 -17.27
CA LYS A 112 -12.91 14.95 -18.07
C LYS A 112 -14.16 15.50 -18.77
N TYR A 113 -14.67 16.64 -18.33
CA TYR A 113 -15.82 17.31 -18.95
C TYR A 113 -15.43 18.38 -19.98
N VAL A 114 -14.14 18.66 -20.19
CA VAL A 114 -13.71 19.50 -21.31
C VAL A 114 -14.19 18.86 -22.62
N GLY A 115 -14.87 19.65 -23.44
CA GLY A 115 -15.52 19.22 -24.68
C GLY A 115 -16.94 18.68 -24.50
N HIS A 116 -17.47 18.60 -23.28
CA HIS A 116 -18.82 18.11 -22.99
C HIS A 116 -19.76 19.19 -22.44
N ASP A 117 -21.06 18.92 -22.53
CA ASP A 117 -22.09 19.80 -21.97
C ASP A 117 -22.18 19.63 -20.44
N VAL A 118 -22.26 20.76 -19.76
CA VAL A 118 -22.46 20.87 -18.32
C VAL A 118 -23.64 21.80 -18.03
N THR A 119 -24.24 21.65 -16.85
CA THR A 119 -25.30 22.55 -16.39
C THR A 119 -24.69 23.60 -15.47
N ILE A 120 -24.93 24.88 -15.75
CA ILE A 120 -24.57 25.99 -14.88
C ILE A 120 -25.81 26.37 -14.09
N VAL A 121 -25.67 26.43 -12.76
CA VAL A 121 -26.71 26.89 -11.85
C VAL A 121 -26.28 28.23 -11.29
N HIS A 122 -27.10 29.26 -11.50
CA HIS A 122 -26.88 30.60 -10.96
C HIS A 122 -27.58 30.73 -9.60
N ASP A 123 -26.80 30.85 -8.53
CA ASP A 123 -27.23 30.80 -7.13
C ASP A 123 -27.87 32.10 -6.65
N LYS A 124 -27.48 33.26 -7.22
CA LYS A 124 -28.11 34.57 -6.98
C LYS A 124 -28.72 35.14 -8.26
N PRO A 125 -29.84 34.58 -8.73
CA PRO A 125 -30.52 35.09 -9.91
C PRO A 125 -31.19 36.42 -9.56
N ALA A 126 -31.10 37.40 -10.47
CA ALA A 126 -31.75 38.70 -10.33
C ALA A 126 -33.29 38.61 -10.13
N ALA A 127 -33.90 37.46 -10.42
CA ALA A 127 -35.33 37.18 -10.34
C ALA A 127 -35.74 36.22 -9.19
N GLY A 128 -34.84 35.88 -8.26
CA GLY A 128 -35.15 35.12 -7.04
C GLY A 128 -35.29 33.59 -7.19
N GLN A 129 -35.44 33.02 -8.39
CA GLN A 129 -35.42 31.56 -8.62
C GLN A 129 -34.14 31.11 -9.34
N PRO A 130 -33.45 30.05 -8.86
CA PRO A 130 -32.18 29.57 -9.43
C PRO A 130 -32.32 29.29 -10.93
N ARG A 131 -31.56 30.01 -11.75
CA ARG A 131 -31.54 29.84 -13.21
C ARG A 131 -30.59 28.70 -13.55
N ARG A 132 -31.03 27.76 -14.37
CA ARG A 132 -30.20 26.66 -14.90
C ARG A 132 -30.02 26.84 -16.39
N GLU A 133 -28.78 26.81 -16.85
CA GLU A 133 -28.42 26.89 -18.26
C GLU A 133 -27.47 25.77 -18.65
N THR A 134 -27.51 25.34 -19.90
CA THR A 134 -26.57 24.36 -20.44
C THR A 134 -25.48 25.10 -21.20
N ALA A 135 -24.22 24.77 -20.91
CA ALA A 135 -23.06 25.29 -21.60
C ALA A 135 -22.07 24.16 -21.88
N ARG A 136 -21.33 24.26 -22.98
CA ARG A 136 -20.23 23.34 -23.28
C ARG A 136 -18.95 23.86 -22.65
N LEU A 137 -18.28 23.03 -21.84
CA LEU A 137 -16.99 23.37 -21.25
C LEU A 137 -15.90 23.27 -22.32
N LEU A 138 -15.29 24.40 -22.70
CA LEU A 138 -14.28 24.43 -23.77
C LEU A 138 -12.85 24.35 -23.26
N SER A 139 -12.56 24.97 -22.11
CA SER A 139 -11.22 25.02 -21.54
C SER A 139 -11.27 25.21 -20.03
N ILE A 140 -10.22 24.75 -19.36
CA ILE A 140 -9.93 25.01 -17.95
C ILE A 140 -8.49 25.51 -17.72
N ASN A 141 -7.73 25.74 -18.80
CA ASN A 141 -6.33 26.20 -18.71
C ASN A 141 -6.35 27.70 -18.39
N ASP A 142 -5.88 28.08 -17.20
CA ASP A 142 -5.87 29.45 -16.69
C ASP A 142 -7.27 30.11 -16.57
N GLY A 143 -8.29 29.28 -16.33
CA GLY A 143 -9.68 29.72 -16.15
C GLY A 143 -10.66 28.86 -16.93
N ILE A 144 -11.93 28.93 -16.55
CA ILE A 144 -13.01 28.16 -17.17
C ILE A 144 -13.55 28.94 -18.37
N VAL A 145 -13.66 28.29 -19.53
CA VAL A 145 -14.31 28.85 -20.73
C VAL A 145 -15.56 28.04 -21.06
N LEU A 146 -16.72 28.69 -21.04
CA LEU A 146 -18.04 28.09 -21.28
C LEU A 146 -18.66 28.64 -22.55
N GLN A 147 -19.12 27.76 -23.41
CA GLN A 147 -19.90 28.11 -24.61
C GLN A 147 -21.38 27.84 -24.34
N TYR A 148 -22.15 28.92 -24.22
CA TYR A 148 -23.59 28.87 -24.25
C TYR A 148 -24.08 28.94 -25.70
N ARG A 149 -25.39 28.82 -25.92
CA ARG A 149 -25.99 28.92 -27.25
C ARG A 149 -25.71 30.26 -27.95
N ASP A 150 -25.63 31.35 -27.18
CA ASP A 150 -25.61 32.72 -27.67
C ASP A 150 -24.37 33.53 -27.24
N ARG A 151 -23.52 32.99 -26.36
CA ARG A 151 -22.36 33.71 -25.78
C ARG A 151 -21.27 32.78 -25.28
N ILE A 152 -20.10 33.36 -25.00
CA ILE A 152 -18.97 32.72 -24.32
C ILE A 152 -18.75 33.44 -22.99
N GLU A 153 -18.60 32.69 -21.90
CA GLU A 153 -18.25 33.23 -20.59
C GLU A 153 -16.95 32.60 -20.10
N THR A 154 -16.11 33.41 -19.43
CA THR A 154 -14.80 32.97 -18.92
C THR A 154 -14.73 32.94 -17.39
N GLN A 155 -15.86 33.13 -16.73
CA GLN A 155 -15.95 33.27 -15.27
C GLN A 155 -17.26 32.66 -14.76
N LEU A 156 -17.22 32.07 -13.57
CA LEU A 156 -18.39 31.64 -12.82
C LEU A 156 -18.63 32.64 -11.68
N VAL A 157 -19.60 33.53 -11.83
CA VAL A 157 -19.97 34.52 -10.81
C VAL A 157 -21.27 34.07 -10.16
N ASP A 158 -21.27 33.89 -8.83
CA ASP A 158 -22.43 33.40 -8.05
C ASP A 158 -23.09 32.17 -8.72
N SER A 159 -22.27 31.25 -9.25
CA SER A 159 -22.73 30.10 -10.04
C SER A 159 -21.85 28.89 -9.80
N HIS A 160 -22.42 27.70 -9.97
CA HIS A 160 -21.69 26.43 -9.89
C HIS A 160 -22.04 25.48 -11.04
N ILE A 161 -21.12 24.56 -11.32
CA ILE A 161 -21.28 23.54 -12.35
C ILE A 161 -21.94 22.29 -11.77
N VAL A 162 -22.95 21.78 -12.47
CA VAL A 162 -23.62 20.50 -12.23
C VAL A 162 -23.37 19.59 -13.41
N TYR A 163 -22.87 18.39 -13.11
CA TYR A 163 -22.56 17.36 -14.09
C TYR A 163 -23.71 16.37 -14.20
N ALA A 164 -24.03 15.92 -15.41
CA ALA A 164 -25.14 15.00 -15.63
C ALA A 164 -24.83 13.58 -15.11
N ARG A 165 -23.56 13.16 -15.17
CA ARG A 165 -23.12 11.81 -14.77
C ARG A 165 -21.66 11.79 -14.33
N LEU A 166 -21.23 10.75 -13.64
CA LEU A 166 -19.79 10.53 -13.43
C LEU A 166 -19.19 9.92 -14.71
N PRO A 167 -18.08 10.45 -15.26
CA PRO A 167 -17.36 9.80 -16.35
C PRO A 167 -16.86 8.42 -15.90
N GLY A 168 -17.09 7.38 -16.70
CA GLY A 168 -16.74 6.00 -16.33
C GLY A 168 -15.25 5.77 -16.03
N SER A 169 -14.37 6.63 -16.56
CA SER A 169 -12.93 6.59 -16.29
C SER A 169 -12.54 7.10 -14.90
N LEU A 170 -13.37 7.92 -14.25
CA LEU A 170 -13.06 8.48 -12.94
C LEU A 170 -13.50 7.53 -11.83
N ARG A 171 -12.54 7.19 -10.98
CA ARG A 171 -12.77 6.30 -9.84
C ARG A 171 -12.67 7.11 -8.56
N ASP A 172 -13.52 6.85 -7.59
CA ASP A 172 -13.45 7.46 -6.25
C ASP A 172 -12.27 6.93 -5.42
N ARG A 173 -11.66 5.82 -5.85
CA ARG A 173 -10.50 5.19 -5.22
C ARG A 173 -9.63 4.47 -6.25
N PRO A 174 -8.34 4.24 -5.97
CA PRO A 174 -7.46 3.50 -6.87
C PRO A 174 -8.08 2.14 -7.21
N THR A 175 -8.12 1.85 -8.51
CA THR A 175 -8.81 0.68 -9.05
C THR A 175 -8.02 0.14 -10.23
N LEU A 176 -7.71 -1.15 -10.20
CA LEU A 176 -7.19 -1.90 -11.35
C LEU A 176 -8.38 -2.57 -12.04
N VAL A 177 -8.66 -2.20 -13.28
CA VAL A 177 -9.69 -2.82 -14.11
C VAL A 177 -9.06 -3.94 -14.92
N LEU A 178 -9.67 -5.11 -14.88
CA LEU A 178 -9.17 -6.33 -15.48
C LEU A 178 -10.22 -6.91 -16.41
N GLU A 179 -9.85 -7.15 -17.67
CA GLU A 179 -10.65 -8.00 -18.56
C GLU A 179 -10.09 -9.43 -18.45
N LEU A 180 -10.91 -10.36 -17.95
CA LEU A 180 -10.53 -11.74 -17.69
C LEU A 180 -11.30 -12.70 -18.58
N GLU A 181 -10.63 -13.70 -19.12
CA GLU A 181 -11.26 -14.83 -19.80
C GLU A 181 -11.24 -16.04 -18.87
N SER A 182 -12.41 -16.54 -18.47
CA SER A 182 -12.56 -17.69 -17.58
C SER A 182 -13.18 -18.88 -18.29
N ARG A 183 -12.57 -20.06 -18.13
CA ARG A 183 -13.09 -21.32 -18.72
C ARG A 183 -14.33 -21.86 -18.00
N HIS A 184 -14.56 -21.42 -16.77
CA HIS A 184 -15.64 -21.91 -15.92
C HIS A 184 -16.34 -20.76 -15.20
N ALA A 185 -17.66 -20.86 -15.04
CA ALA A 185 -18.41 -19.99 -14.15
C ALA A 185 -18.29 -20.49 -12.70
N GLY A 186 -18.33 -19.57 -11.74
CA GLY A 186 -18.36 -19.89 -10.32
C GLY A 186 -17.53 -18.93 -9.47
N SER A 187 -17.60 -19.13 -8.16
CA SER A 187 -16.76 -18.41 -7.21
C SER A 187 -15.33 -18.97 -7.24
N GLN A 188 -14.35 -18.10 -7.39
CA GLN A 188 -12.93 -18.43 -7.39
C GLN A 188 -12.16 -17.50 -6.45
N GLU A 189 -11.15 -18.02 -5.77
CA GLU A 189 -10.14 -17.21 -5.10
C GLU A 189 -9.10 -16.79 -6.14
N LEU A 190 -8.99 -15.48 -6.34
CA LEU A 190 -8.00 -14.86 -7.21
C LEU A 190 -6.96 -14.14 -6.34
N ASP A 191 -5.69 -14.23 -6.74
CA ASP A 191 -4.55 -13.60 -6.06
C ASP A 191 -3.97 -12.54 -7.00
N LEU A 192 -4.09 -11.27 -6.62
CA LEU A 192 -3.47 -10.16 -7.31
C LEU A 192 -2.15 -9.81 -6.61
N SER A 193 -1.05 -10.09 -7.30
CA SER A 193 0.31 -9.80 -6.87
C SER A 193 0.84 -8.53 -7.54
N TYR A 194 1.42 -7.60 -6.79
CA TYR A 194 1.99 -6.38 -7.37
C TYR A 194 3.00 -5.69 -6.45
N LEU A 195 3.90 -4.92 -7.05
CA LEU A 195 4.80 -4.02 -6.35
C LEU A 195 4.14 -2.66 -6.11
N THR A 196 4.42 -2.07 -4.95
CA THR A 196 4.01 -0.72 -4.59
C THR A 196 5.15 0.02 -3.91
N ARG A 197 5.13 1.34 -4.02
CA ARG A 197 5.98 2.22 -3.20
C ARG A 197 5.25 2.67 -1.93
N ASN A 198 5.91 3.52 -1.15
CA ASN A 198 5.37 4.17 0.05
C ASN A 198 4.89 3.22 1.15
N VAL A 199 5.42 2.00 1.20
CA VAL A 199 5.28 1.09 2.34
C VAL A 199 6.68 0.83 2.88
N GLY A 200 7.03 1.53 3.95
CA GLY A 200 8.35 1.51 4.55
C GLY A 200 8.38 0.70 5.84
N TRP A 201 9.58 0.22 6.19
CA TRP A 201 9.83 -0.35 7.50
C TRP A 201 11.24 -0.01 7.99
N SER A 202 11.41 0.05 9.31
CA SER A 202 12.71 0.18 9.97
C SER A 202 12.70 -0.55 11.31
N ALA A 203 13.87 -1.00 11.77
CA ALA A 203 14.01 -1.61 13.09
C ALA A 203 14.73 -0.66 14.05
N ALA A 204 14.28 -0.64 15.31
CA ALA A 204 14.92 0.05 16.41
C ALA A 204 15.08 -0.90 17.60
N TYR A 205 16.18 -0.76 18.33
CA TYR A 205 16.52 -1.64 19.45
C TYR A 205 16.79 -0.84 20.71
N VAL A 206 16.29 -1.34 21.84
CA VAL A 206 16.51 -0.77 23.17
C VAL A 206 17.16 -1.84 24.03
N GLY A 207 18.34 -1.52 24.56
CA GLY A 207 19.10 -2.38 25.45
C GLY A 207 19.10 -1.84 26.87
N ALA A 208 18.81 -2.70 27.85
CA ALA A 208 18.93 -2.40 29.28
C ALA A 208 19.99 -3.31 29.90
N VAL A 209 21.14 -2.73 30.24
CA VAL A 209 22.27 -3.47 30.85
C VAL A 209 21.95 -3.82 32.31
N ALA A 210 22.23 -5.06 32.70
CA ALA A 210 22.06 -5.54 34.05
C ALA A 210 23.09 -4.91 35.01
N ALA A 211 22.80 -4.90 36.31
CA ALA A 211 23.67 -4.30 37.33
C ALA A 211 25.05 -4.96 37.43
N ASP A 212 25.20 -6.19 36.94
CA ASP A 212 26.49 -6.90 36.89
C ASP A 212 27.35 -6.51 35.66
N GLU A 213 26.83 -5.69 34.75
CA GLU A 213 27.44 -5.27 33.48
C GLU A 213 27.87 -6.44 32.57
N ARG A 214 27.31 -7.64 32.78
CA ARG A 214 27.65 -8.85 31.99
C ARG A 214 26.55 -9.25 31.03
N THR A 215 25.32 -8.83 31.32
CA THR A 215 24.15 -9.18 30.50
C THR A 215 23.29 -7.96 30.23
N MET A 216 22.44 -8.07 29.21
CA MET A 216 21.49 -7.03 28.81
C MET A 216 20.14 -7.65 28.43
N THR A 217 19.04 -6.99 28.76
CA THR A 217 17.74 -7.26 28.11
C THR A 217 17.65 -6.41 26.84
N LEU A 218 17.46 -7.05 25.68
CA LEU A 218 17.33 -6.40 24.39
C LEU A 218 15.88 -6.51 23.88
N LYS A 219 15.28 -5.38 23.54
CA LYS A 219 13.98 -5.31 22.88
C LYS A 219 14.12 -4.72 21.50
N GLY A 220 13.56 -5.40 20.50
CA GLY A 220 13.50 -4.93 19.12
C GLY A 220 12.09 -4.56 18.72
N TYR A 221 11.96 -3.43 18.05
CA TYR A 221 10.70 -2.95 17.49
C TYR A 221 10.87 -2.68 16.00
N VAL A 222 9.83 -2.98 15.23
CA VAL A 222 9.71 -2.58 13.84
C VAL A 222 8.72 -1.42 13.74
N THR A 223 9.13 -0.35 13.08
CA THR A 223 8.29 0.75 12.70
C THR A 223 7.90 0.57 11.24
N LEU A 224 6.61 0.45 10.97
CA LEU A 224 6.01 0.40 9.65
C LEU A 224 5.44 1.78 9.31
N SER A 225 5.64 2.25 8.09
CA SER A 225 4.98 3.43 7.55
C SER A 225 4.22 3.06 6.28
N ASN A 226 3.00 3.57 6.14
CA ASN A 226 2.20 3.38 4.93
C ASN A 226 1.57 4.70 4.52
N THR A 227 1.96 5.16 3.34
CA THR A 227 1.36 6.29 2.61
C THR A 227 1.11 5.88 1.15
N SER A 228 0.79 4.60 0.95
CA SER A 228 0.54 4.00 -0.36
C SER A 228 -0.88 4.25 -0.89
N GLY A 229 -1.74 4.93 -0.12
CA GLY A 229 -3.10 5.29 -0.51
C GLY A 229 -4.14 4.18 -0.27
N THR A 230 -3.77 3.09 0.40
CA THR A 230 -4.69 2.02 0.80
C THR A 230 -4.29 1.38 2.14
N THR A 231 -5.27 0.80 2.83
CA THR A 231 -5.07 0.09 4.10
C THR A 231 -4.98 -1.42 3.85
N TYR A 232 -3.95 -2.06 4.38
CA TYR A 232 -3.81 -3.52 4.36
C TYR A 232 -4.35 -4.10 5.66
N ARG A 233 -5.57 -4.65 5.65
CA ARG A 233 -6.26 -5.17 6.86
C ARG A 233 -5.77 -6.56 7.22
N ASP A 234 -5.48 -6.77 8.50
CA ASP A 234 -5.07 -8.08 9.05
C ASP A 234 -3.99 -8.76 8.19
N ALA A 235 -3.01 -7.98 7.75
CA ALA A 235 -2.01 -8.42 6.80
C ALA A 235 -1.02 -9.42 7.42
N HIS A 236 -0.69 -10.45 6.67
CA HIS A 236 0.49 -11.27 6.92
C HIS A 236 1.73 -10.49 6.52
N LEU A 237 2.58 -10.17 7.49
CA LEU A 237 3.70 -9.26 7.27
C LEU A 237 5.03 -10.02 7.23
N GLN A 238 5.76 -9.76 6.16
CA GLN A 238 7.15 -10.17 5.99
C GLN A 238 8.02 -8.92 5.78
N LEU A 239 9.22 -8.93 6.36
CA LEU A 239 10.20 -7.84 6.24
C LEU A 239 11.46 -8.41 5.62
N VAL A 240 11.99 -7.75 4.60
CA VAL A 240 13.21 -8.16 3.92
C VAL A 240 14.32 -7.18 4.22
N ALA A 241 15.31 -7.62 5.00
CA ALA A 241 16.51 -6.85 5.30
C ALA A 241 17.64 -7.21 4.34
N GLY A 242 18.32 -6.16 3.85
CA GLY A 242 19.41 -6.23 2.89
C GLY A 242 19.40 -5.02 1.96
N ASN A 243 20.48 -4.78 1.23
CA ASN A 243 20.46 -3.83 0.13
C ASN A 243 19.70 -4.47 -1.02
N VAL A 244 18.49 -3.98 -1.30
CA VAL A 244 17.81 -4.35 -2.54
C VAL A 244 18.66 -3.77 -3.67
N ASN A 245 19.37 -4.62 -4.41
CA ASN A 245 19.97 -4.23 -5.67
C ASN A 245 18.85 -4.09 -6.70
N VAL A 246 18.06 -3.02 -6.57
CA VAL A 246 17.39 -2.44 -7.74
C VAL A 246 18.52 -1.67 -8.41
N SER A 247 19.26 -2.33 -9.30
CA SER A 247 20.44 -1.78 -9.97
C SER A 247 20.20 -0.33 -10.37
N HIS A 248 20.81 0.59 -9.65
CA HIS A 248 20.82 2.01 -9.93
C HIS A 248 22.00 2.27 -10.88
N GLU A 249 22.03 1.58 -12.03
CA GLU A 249 22.77 2.10 -13.18
C GLU A 249 21.90 3.19 -13.81
N PRO A 250 22.44 4.35 -14.18
CA PRO A 250 21.71 5.29 -15.01
C PRO A 250 21.63 4.74 -16.44
N ALA A 251 20.82 3.71 -16.67
CA ALA A 251 20.31 3.27 -17.97
C ALA A 251 19.27 2.15 -17.79
N ALA A 252 18.08 2.37 -18.34
CA ALA A 252 16.91 1.49 -18.40
C ALA A 252 16.09 1.34 -17.10
N GLU A 253 14.84 1.81 -17.16
CA GLU A 253 13.80 1.38 -16.23
C GLU A 253 13.75 -0.15 -16.18
N PRO A 254 13.51 -0.76 -15.00
CA PRO A 254 13.36 -2.20 -14.89
C PRO A 254 12.33 -2.67 -15.93
N THR A 255 12.74 -3.58 -16.80
CA THR A 255 11.85 -4.06 -17.86
C THR A 255 10.64 -4.77 -17.23
N GLN A 256 9.48 -4.71 -17.89
CA GLN A 256 8.25 -5.31 -17.39
C GLN A 256 8.43 -6.80 -17.04
N ASP A 257 9.25 -7.53 -17.80
CA ASP A 257 9.56 -8.94 -17.53
C ASP A 257 10.35 -9.15 -16.23
N THR A 258 11.26 -8.23 -15.88
CA THR A 258 12.01 -8.28 -14.62
C THR A 258 11.08 -8.11 -13.43
N LEU A 259 10.16 -7.13 -13.50
CA LEU A 259 9.19 -6.86 -12.43
C LEU A 259 8.21 -8.02 -12.24
N ARG A 260 7.73 -8.61 -13.34
CA ARG A 260 6.87 -9.80 -13.32
C ARG A 260 7.59 -11.02 -12.75
N THR A 261 8.86 -11.19 -13.07
CA THR A 261 9.68 -12.28 -12.52
C THR A 261 9.84 -12.11 -11.01
N ILE A 262 10.13 -10.91 -10.53
CA ILE A 262 10.19 -10.62 -9.08
C ILE A 262 8.85 -10.96 -8.43
N ALA A 263 7.74 -10.40 -8.91
CA ALA A 263 6.40 -10.66 -8.35
C ALA A 263 6.08 -12.16 -8.27
N ARG A 264 6.45 -12.93 -9.29
CA ARG A 264 6.23 -14.39 -9.35
C ARG A 264 7.19 -15.19 -8.46
N VAL A 265 8.47 -14.83 -8.38
CA VAL A 265 9.48 -15.56 -7.60
C VAL A 265 9.25 -15.40 -6.10
N THR A 266 8.83 -14.23 -5.63
CA THR A 266 8.56 -13.99 -4.20
C THR A 266 7.27 -14.63 -3.67
N THR A 267 6.47 -15.30 -4.51
CA THR A 267 5.39 -16.21 -4.05
C THR A 267 5.92 -17.49 -3.43
N ARG A 268 7.18 -17.86 -3.73
CA ARG A 268 7.83 -19.08 -3.26
C ARG A 268 8.91 -18.69 -2.26
N GLU A 269 8.73 -19.12 -1.01
CA GLU A 269 9.63 -18.88 0.11
C GLU A 269 10.96 -19.64 -0.10
N GLU A 270 11.79 -19.18 -1.04
CA GLU A 270 13.12 -19.71 -1.27
C GLU A 270 14.16 -18.64 -0.87
N ASN A 271 14.93 -18.97 0.18
CA ASN A 271 16.03 -18.16 0.69
C ASN A 271 17.08 -17.91 -0.41
N TYR A 272 16.97 -16.80 -1.13
CA TYR A 272 18.02 -16.35 -2.04
C TYR A 272 19.12 -15.60 -1.26
N PHE A 273 20.20 -16.34 -1.06
CA PHE A 273 21.61 -16.06 -0.73
C PHE A 273 22.15 -14.72 -0.15
N GLU A 274 21.42 -13.60 -0.10
CA GLU A 274 21.88 -12.35 0.53
C GLU A 274 20.78 -11.58 1.31
N TYR A 275 19.56 -12.11 1.37
CA TYR A 275 18.41 -11.46 2.01
C TYR A 275 17.99 -12.18 3.30
N HIS A 276 17.72 -11.40 4.35
CA HIS A 276 17.13 -11.91 5.58
C HIS A 276 15.63 -11.61 5.62
N LEU A 277 14.82 -12.66 5.59
CA LEU A 277 13.36 -12.60 5.69
C LEU A 277 12.94 -12.71 7.17
N TYR A 278 12.14 -11.75 7.63
CA TYR A 278 11.54 -11.74 8.96
C TYR A 278 10.02 -11.82 8.83
N THR A 279 9.44 -12.98 9.15
CA THR A 279 7.99 -13.14 9.19
C THR A 279 7.46 -12.80 10.59
N LEU A 280 6.49 -11.89 10.66
CA LEU A 280 5.81 -11.62 11.92
C LEU A 280 4.75 -12.70 12.19
N PRO A 281 4.71 -13.28 13.39
CA PRO A 281 3.84 -14.42 13.69
C PRO A 281 2.35 -14.07 13.76
N ARG A 282 2.02 -12.78 13.91
CA ARG A 282 0.65 -12.27 14.01
C ARG A 282 0.34 -11.38 12.84
N THR A 283 -0.90 -11.45 12.36
CA THR A 283 -1.43 -10.47 11.42
C THR A 283 -1.54 -9.10 12.08
N THR A 284 -1.46 -8.05 11.26
CA THR A 284 -1.63 -6.67 11.73
C THR A 284 -2.16 -5.80 10.60
N THR A 285 -3.09 -4.90 10.92
CA THR A 285 -3.57 -3.91 9.96
C THR A 285 -2.54 -2.80 9.76
N ILE A 286 -2.12 -2.54 8.53
CA ILE A 286 -1.25 -1.42 8.18
C ILE A 286 -2.14 -0.34 7.55
N ALA A 287 -2.64 0.58 8.37
CA ALA A 287 -3.56 1.62 7.90
C ALA A 287 -2.86 2.58 6.93
N ASP A 288 -3.62 3.14 6.00
CA ASP A 288 -3.13 4.24 5.16
C ASP A 288 -2.87 5.48 6.03
N ASN A 289 -1.88 6.28 5.64
CA ASN A 289 -1.41 7.45 6.37
C ASN A 289 -1.09 7.17 7.85
N GLN A 290 -0.51 6.02 8.14
CA GLN A 290 -0.15 5.61 9.49
C GLN A 290 1.32 5.21 9.59
N THR A 291 1.92 5.59 10.72
CA THR A 291 3.12 4.94 11.27
C THR A 291 2.69 4.03 12.42
N LYS A 292 3.10 2.76 12.38
CA LYS A 292 2.78 1.76 13.40
C LYS A 292 4.06 1.11 13.90
N GLN A 293 4.16 0.93 15.22
CA GLN A 293 5.24 0.17 15.83
C GLN A 293 4.75 -1.20 16.30
N VAL A 294 5.50 -2.25 16.01
CA VAL A 294 5.24 -3.63 16.42
C VAL A 294 6.48 -4.24 17.05
N SER A 295 6.31 -5.13 18.03
CA SER A 295 7.44 -5.84 18.63
C SER A 295 7.97 -6.87 17.64
N LEU A 296 9.30 -6.86 17.45
CA LEU A 296 10.02 -7.84 16.63
C LEU A 296 10.59 -8.96 17.49
N LEU A 297 11.26 -8.60 18.59
CA LEU A 297 11.89 -9.55 19.50
C LEU A 297 12.00 -8.99 20.92
N CYS A 298 12.13 -9.90 21.87
CA CYS A 298 12.52 -9.63 23.24
C CYS A 298 13.48 -10.74 23.66
N ALA A 299 14.71 -10.38 24.00
CA ALA A 299 15.76 -11.28 24.42
C ALA A 299 16.24 -10.85 25.81
N ASP A 300 16.14 -11.75 26.78
CA ASP A 300 16.61 -11.51 28.14
C ASP A 300 18.00 -12.11 28.33
N SER A 301 18.79 -11.48 29.21
CA SER A 301 20.11 -11.97 29.61
C SER A 301 21.10 -12.18 28.44
N VAL A 302 21.03 -11.33 27.41
CA VAL A 302 21.98 -11.33 26.28
C VAL A 302 23.38 -11.03 26.81
N PRO A 303 24.38 -11.91 26.61
CA PRO A 303 25.75 -11.67 27.04
C PRO A 303 26.35 -10.44 26.34
N ILE A 304 26.96 -9.55 27.13
CA ILE A 304 27.64 -8.34 26.63
C ILE A 304 29.10 -8.32 27.08
N HIS A 305 29.93 -7.65 26.29
CA HIS A 305 31.33 -7.37 26.59
C HIS A 305 31.55 -5.85 26.58
N LYS A 306 31.90 -5.33 27.75
CA LYS A 306 32.29 -3.93 27.96
C LYS A 306 33.73 -3.70 27.56
N THR A 307 33.96 -2.78 26.63
CA THR A 307 35.29 -2.33 26.20
C THR A 307 35.46 -0.86 26.51
N LEU A 308 36.55 -0.53 27.21
CA LEU A 308 36.98 0.84 27.46
C LEU A 308 38.06 1.19 26.44
N GLU A 309 37.75 2.11 25.53
CA GLU A 309 38.70 2.60 24.53
C GLU A 309 39.16 4.00 24.90
N LEU A 310 40.47 4.17 25.10
CA LEU A 310 41.08 5.47 25.25
C LEU A 310 41.85 5.81 23.96
N ARG A 311 41.30 6.69 23.13
CA ARG A 311 41.99 7.16 21.92
C ARG A 311 42.93 8.32 22.26
N GLY A 312 44.21 8.00 22.45
CA GLY A 312 45.26 9.00 22.52
C GLY A 312 45.59 9.58 21.15
N ALA A 313 46.07 10.82 21.11
CA ALA A 313 46.72 11.38 19.92
C ALA A 313 48.21 10.97 19.89
N ALA A 314 48.73 10.64 18.71
CA ALA A 314 50.09 10.10 18.54
C ALA A 314 51.20 10.98 19.16
N PHE A 315 50.99 12.30 19.25
CA PHE A 315 51.94 13.25 19.82
C PHE A 315 52.13 13.12 21.34
N TYR A 316 51.20 12.49 22.07
CA TYR A 316 51.33 12.24 23.51
C TYR A 316 52.43 11.23 23.85
N TYR A 317 52.79 10.35 22.90
CA TYR A 317 53.80 9.31 23.09
C TYR A 317 55.21 9.73 22.64
N SER A 318 55.36 10.90 22.01
CA SER A 318 56.62 11.38 21.42
C SER A 318 57.19 12.65 22.05
N ASN A 319 56.44 13.35 22.91
CA ASN A 319 56.87 14.61 23.53
C ASN A 319 57.10 14.44 25.04
N ALA A 320 58.31 14.73 25.52
CA ALA A 320 58.66 14.69 26.94
C ALA A 320 57.90 15.72 27.82
N ASN A 321 57.28 16.72 27.18
CA ASN A 321 56.45 17.76 27.82
C ASN A 321 54.95 17.55 27.53
N ALA A 322 54.53 16.33 27.17
CA ALA A 322 53.11 16.02 27.01
C ALA A 322 52.39 16.27 28.35
N ASP A 323 51.38 17.14 28.33
CA ASP A 323 50.57 17.46 29.50
C ASP A 323 49.74 16.23 29.90
N LEU A 324 50.29 15.42 30.81
CA LEU A 324 49.66 14.19 31.34
C LEU A 324 48.44 14.48 32.23
N GLY A 325 48.06 15.76 32.40
CA GLY A 325 46.96 16.21 33.25
C GLY A 325 45.60 16.39 32.54
N ALA A 326 45.52 16.22 31.23
CA ALA A 326 44.25 16.34 30.52
C ALA A 326 43.34 15.13 30.78
N SER A 327 42.15 15.38 31.34
CA SER A 327 41.11 14.36 31.48
C SER A 327 40.65 13.93 30.09
N LEU A 328 41.10 12.75 29.65
CA LEU A 328 40.72 12.18 28.37
C LEU A 328 39.40 11.42 28.51
N HIS A 329 38.48 11.64 27.58
CA HIS A 329 37.22 10.91 27.54
C HIS A 329 37.47 9.47 27.09
N VAL A 330 37.16 8.52 27.98
CA VAL A 330 37.18 7.09 27.67
C VAL A 330 35.88 6.74 26.96
N GLY A 331 35.98 6.20 25.74
CA GLY A 331 34.85 5.62 25.04
C GLY A 331 34.45 4.31 25.71
N VAL A 332 33.18 4.18 26.09
CA VAL A 332 32.63 2.94 26.65
C VAL A 332 31.77 2.28 25.58
N TYR A 333 32.10 1.04 25.24
CA TYR A 333 31.38 0.26 24.23
C TYR A 333 30.86 -1.04 24.84
N GLU A 334 29.56 -1.26 24.71
CA GLU A 334 28.94 -2.55 24.97
C GLU A 334 28.80 -3.31 23.66
N THR A 335 29.39 -4.50 23.59
CA THR A 335 29.38 -5.34 22.39
C THR A 335 28.72 -6.68 22.67
N PHE A 336 27.92 -7.17 21.73
CA PHE A 336 27.29 -8.50 21.79
C PHE A 336 27.34 -9.15 20.41
N THR A 337 27.11 -10.46 20.37
CA THR A 337 27.18 -11.23 19.12
C THR A 337 25.81 -11.34 18.46
N ASN A 338 25.67 -10.80 17.24
CA ASN A 338 24.44 -10.89 16.44
C ASN A 338 24.38 -12.21 15.63
N LYS A 339 24.15 -13.36 16.28
CA LYS A 339 24.07 -14.68 15.62
C LYS A 339 22.72 -15.40 15.78
N GLY A 340 21.69 -14.71 16.27
CA GLY A 340 20.36 -15.27 16.49
C GLY A 340 20.19 -16.22 17.67
N GLY A 341 21.26 -16.72 18.31
CA GLY A 341 21.19 -17.60 19.49
C GLY A 341 20.44 -16.97 20.67
N ASP A 342 21.16 -16.27 21.56
CA ASP A 342 20.56 -15.60 22.73
C ASP A 342 19.56 -14.48 22.36
N LEU A 343 19.50 -14.10 21.08
CA LEU A 343 18.59 -13.10 20.52
C LEU A 343 17.28 -13.69 19.96
N GLY A 344 17.21 -15.01 19.79
CA GLY A 344 16.15 -15.73 19.08
C GLY A 344 16.20 -15.59 17.55
N ILE A 345 16.55 -14.40 17.03
CA ILE A 345 16.71 -14.11 15.60
C ILE A 345 17.89 -13.13 15.39
N PRO A 346 18.58 -13.16 14.23
CA PRO A 346 19.54 -12.13 13.90
C PRO A 346 18.85 -10.77 13.80
N LEU A 347 19.53 -9.69 14.20
CA LEU A 347 19.01 -8.34 14.10
C LEU A 347 19.04 -7.85 12.64
N PRO A 348 17.93 -7.34 12.10
CA PRO A 348 17.92 -6.73 10.77
C PRO A 348 18.92 -5.58 10.62
N ALA A 349 19.65 -5.60 9.49
CA ALA A 349 20.68 -4.63 9.12
C ALA A 349 20.09 -3.36 8.44
N THR A 350 19.08 -2.71 9.04
CA THR A 350 18.36 -1.63 8.34
C THR A 350 18.93 -0.22 8.53
N SER A 351 19.75 0.01 9.56
CA SER A 351 20.51 1.26 9.84
C SER A 351 20.97 1.25 11.30
N SER A 352 21.91 2.14 11.63
CA SER A 352 22.56 2.31 12.94
C SER A 352 21.62 2.18 14.14
N ALA A 353 21.92 1.26 15.06
CA ALA A 353 21.27 1.18 16.35
C ALA A 353 21.70 2.37 17.23
N THR A 354 20.81 3.34 17.43
CA THR A 354 21.00 4.40 18.41
C THR A 354 20.40 3.95 19.73
N ALA A 355 21.22 3.68 20.74
CA ALA A 355 20.75 3.41 22.10
C ALA A 355 20.66 4.72 22.88
N THR A 356 19.50 4.99 23.48
CA THR A 356 19.27 6.15 24.36
C THR A 356 19.17 5.65 25.80
N TRP A 357 19.93 6.24 26.71
CA TRP A 357 19.98 5.86 28.13
C TRP A 357 19.44 6.99 29.01
N SER A 358 18.72 6.67 30.08
CA SER A 358 18.33 7.61 31.14
C SER A 358 18.86 7.09 32.48
N VAL A 359 19.72 7.86 33.15
CA VAL A 359 20.26 7.52 34.47
C VAL A 359 19.49 8.26 35.57
N HIS A 360 19.06 7.53 36.59
CA HIS A 360 18.48 8.11 37.81
C HIS A 360 19.59 8.38 38.82
N VAL A 361 19.76 9.64 39.22
CA VAL A 361 20.79 10.07 40.19
C VAL A 361 20.13 10.22 41.58
N PRO A 362 20.47 9.41 42.59
CA PRO A 362 19.99 9.60 43.95
C PRO A 362 20.62 10.84 44.61
N ALA A 363 19.88 11.45 45.53
CA ALA A 363 20.01 12.85 45.96
C ALA A 363 21.34 13.30 46.61
N ASN A 364 22.35 12.44 46.84
CA ASN A 364 23.56 12.79 47.61
C ASN A 364 24.87 12.18 47.06
N GLY A 365 25.15 12.33 45.77
CA GLY A 365 26.46 11.97 45.21
C GLY A 365 26.81 12.79 43.96
N HIS A 366 28.01 13.34 43.89
CA HIS A 366 28.53 14.00 42.70
C HIS A 366 29.30 13.00 41.82
N ALA A 367 28.78 12.73 40.63
CA ALA A 367 29.54 12.35 39.45
C ALA A 367 28.73 12.74 38.20
N THR A 368 29.23 13.72 37.44
CA THR A 368 28.71 14.03 36.11
C THR A 368 29.53 13.24 35.11
N LEU A 369 28.94 12.18 34.58
CA LEU A 369 29.48 11.47 33.42
C LEU A 369 28.45 11.56 32.32
N GLU A 370 28.73 12.42 31.34
CA GLU A 370 28.00 12.46 30.07
C GLU A 370 28.54 11.30 29.23
N TYR A 371 27.73 10.26 29.02
CA TYR A 371 28.08 9.14 28.17
C TYR A 371 27.29 9.19 26.87
N ALA A 372 28.00 9.29 25.75
CA ALA A 372 27.50 8.88 24.43
C ALA A 372 28.07 7.48 24.15
N ALA A 373 27.38 6.43 24.60
CA ALA A 373 27.76 5.06 24.22
C ALA A 373 27.22 4.76 22.82
N HIS A 374 28.13 4.52 21.88
CA HIS A 374 27.80 4.09 20.52
C HIS A 374 27.71 2.56 20.50
N VAL A 375 26.52 2.02 20.18
CA VAL A 375 26.40 0.59 19.87
C VAL A 375 26.94 0.37 18.46
N ARG A 376 28.13 -0.23 18.35
CA ARG A 376 28.69 -0.62 17.06
C ARG A 376 28.22 -2.03 16.72
N LEU A 377 27.26 -2.13 15.80
CA LEU A 377 26.91 -3.42 15.20
C LEU A 377 28.03 -3.79 14.23
N CYS A 378 28.81 -4.81 14.57
CA CYS A 378 29.76 -5.44 13.64
C CYS A 378 28.99 -6.53 12.87
N PHE A 379 28.91 -6.40 11.55
CA PHE A 379 28.31 -7.39 10.65
C PHE A 379 29.34 -8.44 10.22
#